data_AF-A0A382IXQ9-F1
#
_entry.id   AF-A0A382IXQ9-F1
#
_cell.length_a   1.000
_cell.length_b   1.000
_cell.length_c   1.000
_cell.angle_alpha   90.00
_cell.angle_beta   90.00
_cell.angle_gamma   90.00
#
_symmetry.space_group_name_H-M   'P 1'
#
loop_
_entity.id
_entity.type
_entity.pdbx_description
1 polymer ?
#
loop_
_entity_poly.entity_id
_entity_poly.type
_entity_poly.pdbx_seq_one_letter_code
_entity_poly.pdbx_strand_id
1 'polypeptide(L)'
;MTFPLICPVCRNPLTWGNVAAACPSGHSFDIAREGYINLYKTSRRSKNQPGDSRDMLQARRRFLDSGVYEGLSDHINAQVSAYIRDAYTKVTNILDAGCGEGYYLGRLMACLSN
;
A
#
# COMPACT_ATOMS: atom_id res chain seq x y z
N MET A 1 2.20 -7.89 -13.97
CA MET A 1 3.04 -8.44 -12.88
C MET A 1 2.24 -8.34 -11.60
N THR A 2 1.77 -9.47 -11.08
CA THR A 2 0.94 -9.52 -9.87
C THR A 2 1.84 -9.79 -8.67
N PHE A 3 1.97 -8.81 -7.77
CA PHE A 3 2.52 -9.05 -6.45
C PHE A 3 1.70 -10.17 -5.79
N PRO A 4 2.31 -11.30 -5.34
CA PRO A 4 1.55 -12.43 -4.84
C PRO A 4 1.02 -12.12 -3.45
N LEU A 5 -0.20 -11.60 -3.39
CA LEU A 5 -0.94 -11.53 -2.13
C LEU A 5 -1.35 -12.93 -1.69
N ILE A 6 -1.35 -13.15 -0.39
CA ILE A 6 -1.74 -14.43 0.22
C ILE A 6 -3.07 -14.27 0.94
N CYS A 7 -3.87 -15.32 0.94
CA CYS A 7 -5.13 -15.36 1.67
C CYS A 7 -4.86 -15.30 3.19
N PRO A 8 -5.40 -14.33 3.93
CA PRO A 8 -5.21 -14.25 5.38
C PRO A 8 -5.85 -15.42 6.14
N VAL A 9 -6.74 -16.19 5.50
CA VAL A 9 -7.42 -17.34 6.11
C VAL A 9 -6.59 -18.62 5.98
N CYS A 10 -6.26 -19.02 4.75
CA CYS A 10 -5.63 -20.31 4.46
C CYS A 10 -4.20 -20.20 3.89
N ARG A 11 -3.65 -18.99 3.74
CA ARG A 11 -2.30 -18.68 3.22
C ARG A 11 -2.03 -19.07 1.77
N ASN A 12 -3.00 -19.66 1.07
CA ASN A 12 -2.91 -19.91 -0.37
C ASN A 12 -2.86 -18.58 -1.16
N PRO A 13 -2.23 -18.55 -2.36
CA PRO A 13 -2.18 -17.36 -3.20
C PRO A 13 -3.57 -16.81 -3.53
N LEU A 14 -3.70 -15.49 -3.58
CA LEU A 14 -4.86 -14.80 -4.12
C LEU A 14 -4.69 -14.56 -5.62
N THR A 15 -5.73 -14.90 -6.38
CA THR A 15 -5.84 -14.56 -7.79
C THR A 15 -6.82 -13.39 -7.93
N TRP A 16 -6.40 -12.36 -8.66
CA TRP A 16 -7.24 -11.20 -8.95
C TRP A 16 -8.29 -11.55 -10.00
N GLY A 17 -9.56 -11.27 -9.70
CA GLY A 17 -10.66 -11.23 -10.66
C GLY A 17 -11.13 -9.80 -10.91
N ASN A 18 -12.28 -9.66 -11.59
CA ASN A 18 -12.82 -8.35 -11.97
C ASN A 18 -13.39 -7.55 -10.77
N VAL A 19 -14.03 -8.25 -9.82
CA VAL A 19 -14.74 -7.62 -8.69
C VAL A 19 -14.25 -8.10 -7.33
N ALA A 20 -13.44 -9.16 -7.31
CA ALA A 20 -12.92 -9.77 -6.09
C ALA A 20 -11.59 -10.49 -6.34
N ALA A 21 -10.79 -10.65 -5.30
CA ALA A 21 -9.64 -11.54 -5.27
C ALA A 21 -9.96 -12.81 -4.48
N ALA A 22 -9.63 -13.99 -5.02
CA ALA A 22 -9.99 -15.27 -4.42
C ALA A 22 -8.82 -16.26 -4.37
N CYS A 23 -8.83 -17.16 -3.38
CA CYS A 23 -7.89 -18.27 -3.31
C CYS A 23 -8.51 -19.60 -3.78
N PRO A 24 -7.71 -20.64 -4.09
CA PRO A 24 -8.21 -21.95 -4.53
C PRO A 24 -9.14 -22.65 -3.53
N SER A 25 -9.11 -22.24 -2.25
CA SER A 25 -10.00 -22.78 -1.20
C SER A 25 -11.35 -22.07 -1.13
N GLY A 26 -11.65 -21.12 -2.03
CA GLY A 26 -12.94 -20.44 -2.13
C GLY A 26 -13.10 -19.19 -1.23
N HIS A 27 -12.07 -18.77 -0.49
CA HIS A 27 -12.13 -17.48 0.23
C HIS A 27 -12.02 -16.32 -0.77
N SER A 28 -12.95 -15.38 -0.69
CA SER A 28 -13.05 -14.22 -1.60
C SER A 28 -13.01 -12.90 -0.82
N PHE A 29 -12.39 -11.88 -1.41
CA PHE A 29 -12.26 -10.53 -0.88
C PHE A 29 -12.67 -9.53 -1.95
N ASP A 30 -13.71 -8.75 -1.68
CA ASP A 30 -14.23 -7.76 -2.63
C ASP A 30 -13.20 -6.66 -2.90
N ILE A 31 -13.09 -6.27 -4.17
CA ILE A 31 -12.33 -5.11 -4.61
C ILE A 31 -13.25 -3.89 -4.43
N ALA A 32 -12.84 -2.96 -3.57
CA ALA A 32 -13.56 -1.71 -3.37
C ALA A 32 -13.55 -0.88 -4.67
N ARG A 33 -14.51 0.02 -4.82
CA ARG A 33 -14.58 0.92 -5.99
C ARG A 33 -13.30 1.76 -6.16
N GLU A 34 -12.67 2.09 -5.04
CA GLU A 34 -11.40 2.82 -4.97
C GLU A 34 -10.17 1.95 -5.31
N GLY A 35 -10.37 0.65 -5.60
CA GLY A 35 -9.34 -0.26 -6.14
C GLY A 35 -8.58 -1.08 -5.09
N TYR A 36 -8.84 -0.89 -3.79
CA TYR A 36 -8.18 -1.65 -2.73
C TYR A 36 -8.98 -2.90 -2.33
N ILE A 37 -8.31 -3.89 -1.72
CA ILE A 37 -8.95 -5.05 -1.09
C ILE A 37 -8.76 -5.00 0.43
N ASN A 38 -9.82 -5.31 1.19
CA ASN A 38 -9.72 -5.40 2.65
C ASN A 38 -9.37 -6.84 3.08
N LEU A 39 -8.13 -7.05 3.51
CA LEU A 39 -7.65 -8.35 4.00
C LEU A 39 -7.76 -8.51 5.54
N TYR A 40 -8.36 -7.53 6.22
CA TYR A 40 -8.51 -7.57 7.68
C TYR A 40 -9.62 -8.55 8.10
N LYS A 41 -9.32 -9.47 9.02
CA LYS A 41 -10.33 -10.39 9.58
C LYS A 41 -11.27 -9.63 10.51
N THR A 42 -12.54 -9.50 10.10
CA THR A 42 -13.60 -8.79 10.82
C THR A 42 -13.80 -9.23 12.27
N SER A 43 -13.48 -10.48 12.62
CA SER A 43 -13.57 -11.00 14.00
C SER A 43 -12.61 -10.36 15.01
N ARG A 44 -11.57 -9.63 14.54
CA ARG A 44 -10.61 -8.92 15.41
C ARG A 44 -10.82 -7.42 15.50
N ARG A 45 -11.88 -6.89 14.89
CA ARG A 45 -12.17 -5.46 14.93
C ARG A 45 -12.57 -5.07 16.35
N SER A 46 -11.60 -4.59 17.14
CA SER A 46 -11.86 -4.03 18.46
C SER A 46 -12.79 -2.83 18.29
N LYS A 47 -14.05 -2.97 18.73
CA LYS A 47 -15.03 -1.87 18.72
C LYS A 47 -14.58 -0.67 19.56
N ASN A 48 -13.60 -0.87 20.43
CA ASN A 48 -13.20 0.09 21.47
C ASN A 48 -11.91 0.86 21.12
N GLN A 49 -11.28 0.59 19.98
CA GLN A 49 -10.12 1.34 19.50
C GLN A 49 -10.29 1.62 18.00
N PRO A 50 -11.13 2.60 17.62
CA PRO A 50 -11.09 3.12 16.26
C PRO A 50 -9.67 3.63 15.98
N GLY A 51 -9.14 3.33 14.80
CA GLY A 51 -7.86 3.89 14.34
C GLY A 51 -7.97 5.40 14.09
N ASP A 52 -7.20 5.91 13.14
CA ASP A 52 -7.23 7.34 12.80
C ASP A 52 -8.66 7.82 12.45
N SER A 53 -9.09 8.91 13.09
CA SER A 53 -10.35 9.58 12.75
C SER A 53 -10.24 10.34 11.43
N ARG A 54 -11.37 10.73 10.84
CA ARG A 54 -11.37 11.54 9.61
C ARG A 54 -10.61 12.86 9.79
N ASP A 55 -10.74 13.51 10.95
CA ASP A 55 -10.06 14.78 11.23
C ASP A 55 -8.55 14.59 11.37
N MET A 56 -8.11 13.47 11.96
CA MET A 56 -6.69 13.11 12.05
C MET A 56 -6.09 12.86 10.66
N LEU A 57 -6.81 12.14 9.79
CA LEU A 57 -6.39 11.92 8.41
C LEU A 57 -6.25 13.25 7.65
N GLN A 58 -7.25 14.13 7.73
CA GLN A 58 -7.17 15.45 7.10
C GLN A 58 -6.02 16.30 7.64
N ALA A 59 -5.76 16.26 8.96
CA ALA A 59 -4.64 16.98 9.56
C ALA A 59 -3.29 16.44 9.05
N ARG A 60 -3.14 15.11 8.97
CA ARG A 60 -1.95 14.46 8.42
C ARG A 60 -1.74 14.85 6.95
N ARG A 61 -2.81 14.83 6.14
CA ARG A 61 -2.75 15.26 4.74
C ARG A 61 -2.28 16.71 4.60
N ARG A 62 -2.91 17.66 5.31
CA ARG A 62 -2.49 19.08 5.29
C ARG A 62 -1.03 19.27 5.69
N PHE A 63 -0.56 18.52 6.68
CA PHE A 63 0.83 18.57 7.12
C PHE A 63 1.78 18.05 6.03
N LEU A 64 1.48 16.91 5.41
CA LEU A 64 2.32 16.35 4.34
C LEU A 64 2.32 17.24 3.08
N ASP A 65 1.17 17.82 2.74
CA ASP A 65 1.01 18.73 1.61
C ASP A 65 1.68 20.09 1.85
N SER A 66 1.96 20.47 3.10
CA SER A 66 2.69 21.70 3.43
C SER A 66 4.17 21.66 3.03
N GLY A 67 4.69 20.50 2.62
CA GLY A 67 6.09 20.32 2.23
C GLY A 67 7.05 20.13 3.41
N VAL A 68 6.59 20.18 4.66
CA VAL A 68 7.46 20.00 5.85
C VAL A 68 8.23 18.66 5.80
N TYR A 69 7.63 17.61 5.24
CA TYR A 69 8.24 16.27 5.07
C TYR A 69 8.79 16.01 3.66
N GLU A 70 8.85 17.02 2.80
CA GLU A 70 9.38 16.91 1.45
C GLU A 70 10.82 16.40 1.44
N GLY A 71 11.71 17.03 2.21
CA GLY A 71 13.12 16.63 2.25
C GLY A 71 13.34 15.19 2.72
N LEU A 72 12.49 14.68 3.62
CA LEU A 72 12.51 13.26 4.00
C LEU A 72 12.09 12.38 2.83
N SER A 73 11.01 12.72 2.14
CA SER A 73 10.56 11.97 0.97
C SER A 73 11.60 11.99 -0.16
N ASP A 74 12.27 13.11 -0.40
CA ASP A 74 13.29 13.23 -1.42
C ASP A 74 14.51 12.37 -1.12
N HIS A 75 14.91 12.32 0.16
CA HIS A 75 15.97 11.42 0.59
C HIS A 75 15.60 9.94 0.35
N ILE A 76 14.37 9.53 0.71
CA ILE A 76 13.88 8.17 0.44
C ILE A 76 13.89 7.89 -1.07
N ASN A 77 13.39 8.82 -1.89
CA ASN A 77 13.37 8.69 -3.34
C ASN A 77 14.77 8.50 -3.93
N ALA A 78 15.74 9.29 -3.47
CA ALA A 78 17.13 9.19 -3.92
C ALA A 78 17.75 7.83 -3.55
N GLN A 79 17.53 7.36 -2.31
CA GLN A 79 18.04 6.07 -1.85
C GLN A 79 17.45 4.90 -2.66
N VAL A 80 16.13 4.90 -2.87
CA VAL A 80 15.46 3.86 -3.65
C VAL A 80 15.90 3.90 -5.11
N SER A 81 16.03 5.09 -5.70
CA SER A 81 16.47 5.25 -7.10
C SER A 81 17.90 4.77 -7.31
N ALA A 82 18.80 5.06 -6.37
CA ALA A 82 20.17 4.56 -6.41
C ALA A 82 20.20 3.03 -6.30
N TYR A 83 19.47 2.46 -5.33
CA TYR A 83 19.38 1.01 -5.16
C TYR A 83 18.85 0.29 -6.41
N ILE A 84 17.80 0.81 -7.04
CA ILE A 84 17.22 0.23 -8.27
C ILE A 84 18.22 0.28 -9.43
N ARG A 85 18.99 1.37 -9.54
CA ARG A 85 20.00 1.54 -10.60
C ARG A 85 21.16 0.56 -10.45
N ASP A 86 21.60 0.35 -9.21
CA ASP A 86 22.73 -0.52 -8.88
C ASP A 86 22.32 -2.00 -8.78
N ALA A 87 21.03 -2.29 -8.71
CA ALA A 87 20.52 -3.65 -8.67
C ALA A 87 20.83 -4.38 -9.99
N TYR A 88 21.67 -5.41 -9.89
CA TYR A 88 21.97 -6.33 -11.00
C TYR A 88 20.73 -7.06 -11.54
N THR A 89 19.64 -7.11 -10.76
CA THR A 89 18.36 -7.68 -11.14
C THR A 89 17.30 -6.60 -11.26
N LYS A 90 16.43 -6.74 -12.28
CA LYS A 90 15.33 -5.80 -12.50
C LYS A 90 14.38 -5.83 -11.31
N VAL A 91 14.34 -4.74 -10.54
CA VAL A 91 13.30 -4.53 -9.52
C VAL A 91 11.95 -4.44 -10.25
N THR A 92 11.04 -5.36 -9.94
CA THR A 92 9.73 -5.46 -10.60
C THR A 92 8.58 -4.94 -9.74
N ASN A 93 8.78 -4.85 -8.43
CA ASN A 93 7.74 -4.45 -7.48
C ASN A 93 8.35 -3.74 -6.26
N ILE A 94 7.68 -2.71 -5.75
CA ILE A 94 8.00 -1.99 -4.50
C ILE A 94 6.75 -2.01 -3.62
N LEU A 95 6.93 -2.24 -2.31
CA LEU A 95 5.86 -2.23 -1.33
C LEU A 95 6.14 -1.16 -0.27
N ASP A 96 5.17 -0.27 -0.05
CA ASP A 96 5.18 0.67 1.07
C ASP A 96 4.31 0.12 2.22
N ALA A 97 4.96 -0.33 3.29
CA ALA A 97 4.30 -0.88 4.46
C ALA A 97 3.92 0.26 5.43
N GLY A 98 2.63 0.41 5.71
CA GLY A 98 2.15 1.54 6.50
C GLY A 98 2.03 2.83 5.68
N CYS A 99 1.71 2.70 4.39
CA CYS A 99 1.64 3.80 3.42
C CYS A 99 0.65 4.93 3.76
N GLY A 100 -0.24 4.74 4.74
CA GLY A 100 -1.25 5.72 5.11
C GLY A 100 -2.14 6.07 3.92
N GLU A 101 -2.20 7.36 3.58
CA GLU A 101 -2.93 7.85 2.39
C GLU A 101 -2.08 7.84 1.10
N GLY A 102 -0.86 7.29 1.15
CA GLY A 102 -0.01 7.07 -0.03
C GLY A 102 0.94 8.19 -0.40
N TYR A 103 1.21 9.15 0.50
CA TYR A 103 2.08 10.31 0.23
C TYR A 103 3.47 9.91 -0.29
N TYR A 104 4.19 9.07 0.45
CA TYR A 104 5.56 8.68 0.10
C TYR A 104 5.60 7.81 -1.16
N LEU A 105 4.74 6.78 -1.23
CA LEU A 105 4.66 5.93 -2.40
C LEU A 105 4.28 6.73 -3.67
N GLY A 106 3.35 7.68 -3.57
CA GLY A 106 2.97 8.54 -4.68
C GLY A 106 4.14 9.41 -5.19
N ARG A 107 4.88 10.05 -4.28
CA ARG A 107 6.10 10.80 -4.63
C ARG A 107 7.17 9.91 -5.24
N LEU A 108 7.38 8.71 -4.69
CA LEU A 108 8.34 7.75 -5.22
C LEU A 108 7.95 7.28 -6.63
N MET A 109 6.67 6.97 -6.86
CA MET A 109 6.17 6.59 -8.19
C MET A 109 6.40 7.70 -9.21
N ALA A 110 6.14 8.96 -8.85
CA ALA A 110 6.43 10.10 -9.72
C ALA A 110 7.93 10.24 -9.99
N CYS A 111 8.78 10.06 -8.98
CA CYS A 111 10.24 10.09 -9.11
C CYS A 111 10.78 9.00 -10.04
N LEU A 112 10.22 7.79 -9.99
CA LEU A 112 10.67 6.64 -10.79
C LEU A 112 10.05 6.59 -12.20
N SER A 113 9.04 7.41 -12.47
CA SER A 113 8.38 7.48 -13.79
C SER A 113 9.03 8.50 -14.73
N ASN A 114 9.93 9.33 -14.21
CA ASN A 114 10.77 10.28 -14.96
C ASN A 114 12.12 9.64 -15.32
#